data_AF-A0A536TCJ1-F1
#
_entry.id   AF-A0A536TCJ1-F1
#
_cell.length_a   1.000
_cell.length_b   1.000
_cell.length_c   1.000
_cell.angle_alpha   90.00
_cell.angle_beta   90.00
_cell.angle_gamma   90.00
#
_symmetry.space_group_name_H-M   'P 1'
#
loop_
_entity.id
_entity.type
_entity.pdbx_description
1 polymer ?
#
loop_
_entity_poly.entity_id
_entity_poly.type
_entity_poly.pdbx_seq_one_letter_code
_entity_poly.pdbx_strand_id
1 'polypeptide(L)'
;MESNRNSCDVRRKPMCFGFSAAVFMIALSLVSFAEARITQLQIVRLESPTFDGMTFGAVGAYEKITARASGEVDPTLPGNALITDIQFAPRNARGMVEYSMDVFILKPIDPSKGSGKIFYDVVNR
;
A
#
# COMPACT_ATOMS: atom_id res chain seq x y z
N MET A 1 65.73 -49.89 20.55
CA MET A 1 65.47 -48.52 20.05
C MET A 1 64.31 -48.63 19.07
N GLU A 2 63.09 -48.47 19.57
CA GLU A 2 62.33 -47.19 19.49
C GLU A 2 62.02 -46.85 18.02
N SER A 3 60.78 -46.64 17.59
CA SER A 3 59.72 -45.86 18.22
C SER A 3 58.38 -46.22 17.59
N ASN A 4 57.41 -46.49 18.46
CA ASN A 4 55.97 -46.33 18.27
C ASN A 4 55.64 -44.93 17.67
N ARG A 5 54.62 -44.84 16.80
CA ARG A 5 53.64 -43.73 16.79
C ARG A 5 52.49 -43.97 15.80
N ASN A 6 51.38 -44.43 16.38
CA ASN A 6 50.05 -43.79 16.36
C ASN A 6 49.47 -43.27 15.03
N SER A 7 48.42 -43.97 14.59
CA SER A 7 47.05 -43.47 14.37
C SER A 7 46.84 -42.12 13.67
N CYS A 8 46.11 -42.16 12.56
CA CYS A 8 45.03 -41.21 12.27
C CYS A 8 44.09 -41.77 11.18
N ASP A 9 43.04 -42.49 11.61
CA ASP A 9 41.82 -42.73 10.82
C ASP A 9 41.02 -41.42 10.80
N VAL A 10 41.16 -40.62 9.74
CA VAL A 10 40.33 -39.43 9.51
C VAL A 10 39.11 -39.84 8.69
N ARG A 11 38.12 -40.40 9.38
CA ARG A 11 36.79 -40.65 8.83
C ARG A 11 36.08 -39.32 8.55
N ARG A 12 36.06 -38.89 7.29
CA ARG A 12 35.29 -37.71 6.84
C ARG A 12 33.80 -38.01 6.91
N LYS A 13 33.05 -37.36 7.80
CA LYS A 13 31.58 -37.35 7.76
C LYS A 13 31.11 -36.42 6.62
N PRO A 14 30.16 -36.82 5.76
CA PRO A 14 29.57 -35.91 4.80
C PRO A 14 28.70 -34.91 5.57
N MET A 15 29.08 -33.64 5.49
CA MET A 15 28.30 -32.54 6.05
C MET A 15 27.07 -32.36 5.15
N CYS A 16 25.87 -32.62 5.69
CA CYS A 16 24.59 -32.31 5.07
C CYS A 16 24.43 -30.79 4.90
N PHE A 17 25.09 -30.20 3.91
CA PHE A 17 24.99 -28.77 3.59
C PHE A 17 23.78 -28.46 2.69
N GLY A 18 23.13 -29.48 2.11
CA GLY A 18 22.04 -29.32 1.15
C GLY A 18 20.67 -29.00 1.74
N PHE A 19 20.40 -29.40 2.99
CA PHE A 19 19.07 -29.22 3.60
C PHE A 19 18.80 -27.78 4.06
N SER A 20 19.84 -27.03 4.42
CA SER A 20 19.68 -25.67 4.99
C SER A 20 19.44 -24.60 3.92
N ALA A 21 20.03 -24.75 2.73
CA ALA A 21 19.87 -23.77 1.64
C ALA A 21 18.46 -23.80 1.00
N ALA A 22 17.85 -24.98 0.88
CA ALA A 22 16.51 -25.13 0.31
C ALA A 22 15.42 -24.49 1.21
N VAL A 23 15.57 -24.60 2.54
CA VAL A 23 14.65 -23.98 3.51
C VAL A 23 14.73 -22.45 3.46
N PHE A 24 15.92 -21.89 3.26
CA PHE A 24 16.12 -20.44 3.15
C PHE A 24 15.52 -19.84 1.86
N MET A 25 15.61 -20.56 0.75
CA MET A 25 15.02 -20.15 -0.54
C MET A 25 13.49 -20.20 -0.54
N ILE A 26 12.88 -21.17 0.16
CA ILE A 26 11.41 -21.25 0.30
C ILE A 26 10.89 -20.09 1.15
N ALA A 27 11.60 -19.72 2.22
CA ALA A 27 11.21 -18.62 3.11
C ALA A 27 11.15 -17.24 2.42
N LEU A 28 11.95 -17.01 1.38
CA LEU A 28 11.95 -15.74 0.63
C LEU A 28 10.72 -15.55 -0.27
N SER A 29 9.98 -16.62 -0.59
CA SER A 29 8.85 -16.57 -1.53
C SER A 29 7.51 -16.15 -0.90
N LEU A 30 7.44 -16.02 0.43
CA LEU A 30 6.22 -15.70 1.19
C LEU A 30 6.11 -14.23 1.61
N VAL A 31 6.91 -13.34 1.02
CA VAL A 31 6.82 -11.90 1.32
C VAL A 31 5.54 -11.34 0.69
N SER A 32 4.44 -11.30 1.46
CA SER A 32 3.24 -10.57 1.10
C SER A 32 3.55 -9.08 1.07
N PHE A 33 3.41 -8.46 -0.10
CA PHE A 33 3.49 -7.01 -0.22
C PHE A 33 2.28 -6.38 0.48
N ALA A 34 2.58 -5.52 1.43
CA ALA A 34 1.66 -4.59 2.05
C ALA A 34 0.99 -3.68 1.00
N GLU A 35 -0.28 -3.92 0.67
CA GLU A 35 -1.01 -3.07 -0.27
C GLU A 35 -2.18 -2.38 0.46
N ALA A 36 -1.94 -1.16 0.94
CA ALA A 36 -3.03 -0.24 1.23
C ALA A 36 -3.45 0.41 -0.10
N ARG A 37 -4.65 0.12 -0.58
CA ARG A 37 -5.12 0.62 -1.88
C ARG A 37 -6.54 1.14 -1.81
N ILE A 38 -6.78 2.16 -2.62
CA ILE A 38 -8.12 2.53 -3.05
C ILE A 38 -8.59 1.45 -4.03
N THR A 39 -9.65 0.74 -3.65
CA THR A 39 -10.24 -0.32 -4.46
C THR A 39 -11.32 0.21 -5.40
N GLN A 40 -11.91 1.37 -5.07
CA GLN A 40 -12.93 2.00 -5.88
C GLN A 40 -12.95 3.51 -5.67
N LEU A 41 -13.16 4.26 -6.76
CA LEU A 41 -13.53 5.67 -6.71
C LEU A 41 -14.87 5.86 -7.41
N GLN A 42 -15.92 6.17 -6.65
CA GLN A 42 -17.26 6.39 -7.17
C GLN A 42 -17.56 7.89 -7.22
N ILE A 43 -17.82 8.42 -8.42
CA ILE A 43 -18.33 9.79 -8.55
C ILE A 43 -19.78 9.82 -8.02
N VAL A 44 -19.99 10.63 -6.98
CA VAL A 44 -21.30 10.84 -6.35
C VAL A 44 -22.02 12.01 -7.03
N ARG A 45 -21.29 13.08 -7.36
CA ARG A 45 -21.86 14.29 -7.97
C ARG A 45 -20.82 15.03 -8.80
N LEU A 46 -21.26 15.56 -9.94
CA LEU A 46 -20.51 16.49 -10.77
C LEU A 46 -21.31 17.80 -10.87
N GLU A 47 -20.71 18.91 -10.45
CA GLU A 47 -21.26 20.26 -10.61
C GLU A 47 -20.41 21.02 -11.63
N SER A 48 -20.97 21.26 -12.81
CA SER A 48 -20.26 21.92 -13.91
C SER A 48 -21.22 22.88 -14.64
N PRO A 49 -20.99 24.20 -14.59
CA PRO A 49 -19.99 24.88 -13.77
C PRO A 49 -20.38 24.88 -12.28
N THR A 50 -19.39 24.93 -11.40
CA THR A 50 -19.60 25.22 -9.97
C THR A 50 -19.54 26.74 -9.72
N PHE A 51 -19.76 27.18 -8.48
CA PHE A 51 -19.77 28.60 -8.08
C PHE A 51 -20.67 29.50 -8.94
N ASP A 52 -21.88 29.02 -9.26
CA ASP A 52 -22.87 29.74 -10.09
C ASP A 52 -22.33 30.20 -11.45
N GLY A 53 -21.34 29.49 -12.02
CA GLY A 53 -20.75 29.85 -13.30
C GLY A 53 -19.62 30.88 -13.23
N MET A 54 -19.14 31.24 -12.04
CA MET A 54 -18.03 32.18 -11.88
C MET A 54 -16.77 31.71 -12.63
N THR A 55 -16.11 32.66 -13.29
CA THR A 55 -14.86 32.45 -14.04
C THR A 55 -13.66 33.04 -13.33
N PHE A 56 -12.52 32.35 -13.38
CA PHE A 56 -11.28 32.78 -12.75
C PHE A 56 -10.22 33.15 -13.79
N GLY A 57 -10.10 34.45 -14.07
CA GLY A 57 -9.11 34.98 -15.02
C GLY A 57 -9.15 34.28 -16.39
N ALA A 58 -7.98 34.02 -16.96
CA ALA A 58 -7.86 33.34 -18.25
C ALA A 58 -8.15 31.82 -18.20
N VAL A 59 -8.18 31.21 -17.01
CA VAL A 59 -8.39 29.76 -16.83
C VAL A 59 -9.86 29.39 -17.09
N GLY A 60 -10.79 30.29 -16.73
CA GLY A 60 -12.22 30.14 -16.98
C GLY A 60 -13.00 29.55 -15.81
N ALA A 61 -14.12 28.91 -16.10
CA ALA A 61 -14.99 28.29 -15.10
C ALA A 61 -14.43 26.94 -14.62
N TYR A 62 -14.83 26.57 -13.41
CA TYR A 62 -14.41 25.34 -12.75
C TYR A 62 -15.59 24.40 -12.57
N GLU A 63 -15.29 23.14 -12.36
CA GLU A 63 -16.24 22.12 -11.94
C GLU A 63 -15.78 21.45 -10.64
N LYS A 64 -16.77 21.01 -9.85
CA LYS A 64 -16.56 20.32 -8.59
C LYS A 64 -17.07 18.89 -8.72
N ILE A 65 -16.18 17.94 -8.48
CA ILE A 65 -16.49 16.51 -8.42
C ILE A 65 -16.50 16.11 -6.95
N THR A 66 -17.63 15.58 -6.49
CA THR A 66 -17.73 14.88 -5.21
C THR A 66 -17.71 13.39 -5.50
N ALA A 67 -16.83 12.66 -4.83
CA ALA A 67 -16.67 11.22 -4.99
C ALA A 67 -16.52 10.54 -3.63
N ARG A 68 -16.78 9.24 -3.59
CA ARG A 68 -16.43 8.38 -2.45
C ARG A 68 -15.35 7.40 -2.88
N ALA A 69 -14.24 7.42 -2.16
CA ALA A 69 -13.16 6.46 -2.32
C ALA A 69 -13.34 5.34 -1.29
N SER A 70 -13.33 4.09 -1.73
CA SER A 70 -13.29 2.91 -0.87
C SER A 70 -11.90 2.29 -0.95
N GLY A 71 -11.41 1.79 0.17
CA GLY A 71 -10.09 1.18 0.24
C GLY A 71 -10.00 0.07 1.29
N GLU A 72 -8.85 -0.58 1.28
CA GLU A 72 -8.53 -1.70 2.16
C GLU A 72 -7.14 -1.55 2.74
N VAL A 73 -6.98 -1.97 3.99
CA VAL A 73 -5.71 -1.95 4.71
C VAL A 73 -5.48 -3.26 5.46
N ASP A 74 -4.23 -3.75 5.44
CA ASP A 74 -3.86 -4.98 6.15
C ASP A 74 -3.56 -4.62 7.62
N PRO A 75 -4.35 -5.15 8.59
CA PRO A 75 -4.19 -4.85 10.00
C PRO A 75 -2.93 -5.46 10.63
N THR A 76 -2.27 -6.41 9.96
CA THR A 76 -1.10 -7.14 10.48
C THR A 76 0.23 -6.47 10.13
N LEU A 77 0.20 -5.46 9.27
CA LEU A 77 1.39 -4.74 8.87
C LEU A 77 1.91 -3.82 9.98
N PRO A 78 3.22 -3.84 10.28
CA PRO A 78 3.80 -2.96 11.28
C PRO A 78 3.51 -1.47 11.06
N GLY A 79 3.43 -1.02 9.80
CA GLY A 79 3.12 0.37 9.47
C GLY A 79 1.69 0.80 9.83
N ASN A 80 0.76 -0.15 9.93
CA ASN A 80 -0.63 0.11 10.27
C ASN A 80 -0.93 -0.10 11.76
N ALA A 81 0.03 -0.60 12.53
CA ALA A 81 -0.12 -0.87 13.97
C ALA A 81 -0.40 0.40 14.80
N LEU A 82 -0.14 1.59 14.24
CA LEU A 82 -0.48 2.87 14.87
C LEU A 82 -1.96 3.24 14.76
N ILE A 83 -2.71 2.59 13.87
CA ILE A 83 -4.15 2.80 13.74
C ILE A 83 -4.82 2.14 14.95
N THR A 84 -5.44 2.95 15.80
CA THR A 84 -6.07 2.48 17.04
C THR A 84 -7.12 1.40 16.74
N ASP A 85 -7.07 0.32 17.51
CA ASP A 85 -8.01 -0.82 17.45
C ASP A 85 -8.12 -1.53 16.09
N ILE A 86 -7.18 -1.30 15.17
CA ILE A 86 -7.18 -1.92 13.83
C ILE A 86 -7.20 -3.46 13.89
N GLN A 87 -6.60 -4.04 14.93
CA GLN A 87 -6.59 -5.48 15.18
C GLN A 87 -7.99 -6.05 15.46
N PHE A 88 -8.90 -5.24 15.99
CA PHE A 88 -10.27 -5.60 16.37
C PHE A 88 -11.30 -5.25 15.28
N ALA A 89 -10.89 -4.51 14.24
CA ALA A 89 -11.79 -4.12 13.17
C ALA A 89 -12.30 -5.35 12.37
N PRO A 90 -13.56 -5.33 11.91
CA PRO A 90 -14.08 -6.35 11.00
C PRO A 90 -13.20 -6.48 9.75
N ARG A 91 -13.05 -7.72 9.27
CA ARG A 91 -12.22 -8.03 8.10
C ARG A 91 -13.07 -8.65 7.01
N ASN A 92 -12.79 -8.28 5.76
CA ASN A 92 -13.42 -8.91 4.61
C ASN A 92 -12.85 -10.32 4.35
N ALA A 93 -13.35 -11.01 3.32
CA ALA A 93 -12.91 -12.36 2.96
C ALA A 93 -11.41 -12.48 2.62
N ARG A 94 -10.74 -11.36 2.34
CA ARG A 94 -9.29 -11.30 2.11
C ARG A 94 -8.48 -11.05 3.38
N GLY A 95 -9.14 -10.89 4.53
CA GLY A 95 -8.48 -10.55 5.80
C GLY A 95 -8.13 -9.06 5.94
N MET A 96 -8.63 -8.20 5.05
CA MET A 96 -8.35 -6.77 5.03
C MET A 96 -9.43 -5.99 5.79
N VAL A 97 -9.05 -4.88 6.43
CA VAL A 97 -9.99 -3.92 7.01
C VAL A 97 -10.44 -2.95 5.91
N GLU A 98 -11.74 -2.85 5.70
CA GLU A 98 -12.34 -1.97 4.70
C GLU A 98 -12.61 -0.58 5.28
N TYR A 99 -12.35 0.46 4.49
CA TYR A 99 -12.64 1.84 4.86
C TYR A 99 -13.17 2.63 3.65
N SER A 100 -13.77 3.78 3.92
CA SER A 100 -14.18 4.72 2.87
C SER A 100 -13.99 6.17 3.31
N MET A 101 -13.82 7.06 2.34
CA MET A 101 -13.67 8.50 2.58
C MET A 101 -14.29 9.31 1.44
N ASP A 102 -14.64 10.55 1.75
CA ASP A 102 -15.10 11.50 0.74
C ASP A 102 -13.91 12.20 0.06
N VAL A 103 -14.04 12.38 -1.24
CA VAL A 103 -13.06 13.04 -2.09
C VAL A 103 -13.75 14.18 -2.82
N PHE A 104 -13.14 15.35 -2.74
CA PHE A 104 -13.58 16.54 -3.47
C PHE A 104 -12.48 16.97 -4.43
N ILE A 105 -12.80 17.05 -5.71
CA ILE A 105 -11.88 17.53 -6.75
C ILE A 105 -12.46 18.80 -7.33
N LEU A 106 -11.70 19.88 -7.25
CA LEU A 106 -12.00 21.13 -7.92
C LEU A 106 -11.01 21.31 -9.06
N LYS A 107 -11.49 21.42 -10.29
CA LYS A 107 -10.63 21.59 -11.47
C LYS A 107 -11.23 22.55 -12.50
N PRO A 108 -10.42 23.16 -13.37
CA PRO A 108 -10.94 23.85 -14.55
C PRO A 108 -11.81 22.93 -15.40
N ILE A 109 -12.86 23.48 -16.00
CA ILE A 109 -13.66 22.75 -17.01
C ILE A 109 -12.77 22.37 -18.19
N ASP A 110 -11.93 23.30 -18.66
CA ASP A 110 -10.90 23.06 -19.67
C ASP A 110 -9.56 22.70 -18.99
N PRO A 111 -9.16 21.41 -18.94
CA PRO A 111 -7.96 21.00 -18.23
C PRO A 111 -6.67 21.55 -18.86
N SER A 112 -6.69 21.92 -20.16
CA SER A 112 -5.52 22.46 -20.86
C SER A 112 -5.11 23.84 -20.33
N LYS A 113 -6.02 24.53 -19.64
CA LYS A 113 -5.79 25.83 -19.01
C LYS A 113 -5.39 25.73 -17.53
N GLY A 114 -5.34 24.52 -16.97
CA GLY A 114 -4.89 24.28 -15.62
C GLY A 114 -3.37 24.44 -15.46
N SER A 115 -2.91 24.58 -14.22
CA SER A 115 -1.47 24.71 -13.92
C SER A 115 -0.68 23.39 -14.05
N GLY A 116 -1.36 22.26 -14.28
CA GLY A 116 -0.77 20.92 -14.25
C GLY A 116 -0.30 20.47 -12.85
N LYS A 117 -0.64 21.23 -11.80
CA LYS A 117 -0.28 20.93 -10.41
C LYS A 117 -1.52 20.57 -9.60
N ILE A 118 -1.34 19.69 -8.63
CA ILE A 118 -2.37 19.38 -7.64
C ILE A 118 -2.08 20.21 -6.39
N PHE A 119 -3.04 21.00 -5.97
CA PHE A 119 -3.10 21.49 -4.60
C PHE A 119 -3.90 20.48 -3.79
N TYR A 120 -3.27 19.89 -2.79
CA TYR A 120 -3.82 18.80 -2.00
C TYR A 120 -3.84 19.21 -0.53
N ASP A 121 -4.98 19.01 0.11
CA ASP A 121 -5.17 19.21 1.54
C ASP A 121 -5.69 17.91 2.15
N VAL A 122 -4.99 17.44 3.19
CA VAL A 122 -5.40 16.28 3.98
C VAL A 122 -6.05 16.80 5.23
N VAL A 123 -7.37 16.66 5.31
CA VAL A 123 -8.07 16.91 6.56
C VAL A 123 -7.80 15.72 7.48
N ASN A 124 -6.82 15.85 8.37
CA ASN A 124 -6.61 14.88 9.45
C ASN A 124 -7.75 15.04 10.46
N ARG A 125 -8.69 14.09 10.47
CA ARG A 125 -9.81 14.01 11.41
C ARG A 125 -9.82 12.68 12.10
#